data_AF-A0A5M8RH82-F1
#
_entry.id   AF-A0A5M8RH82-F1
#
_cell.length_a   1.000
_cell.length_b   1.000
_cell.length_c   1.000
_cell.angle_alpha   90.00
_cell.angle_beta   90.00
_cell.angle_gamma   90.00
#
_symmetry.space_group_name_H-M   'P 1'
#
loop_
_entity.id
_entity.type
_entity.pdbx_description
1 polymer ?
#
loop_
_entity_poly.entity_id
_entity_poly.type
_entity_poly.pdbx_seq_one_letter_code
_entity_poly.pdbx_strand_id
1 'polypeptide(L)' 'MQIIVVTSDTALSPEKKEQIRREIELARETGIAVLDAGVRTDVINVDLRKSLIDVKILGEKKRG' A
#
# COMPACT_ATOMS: atom_id res chain seq x y z
N MET A 1 10.13 -1.34 11.64
CA MET A 1 8.76 -1.66 11.15
C MET A 1 8.77 -1.57 9.64
N GLN A 2 8.04 -2.43 8.92
CA GLN A 2 7.93 -2.36 7.47
C GLN A 2 6.53 -1.86 7.11
N ILE A 3 6.47 -0.81 6.30
CA ILE A 3 5.21 -0.32 5.73
C ILE A 3 5.23 -0.72 4.26
N ILE A 4 4.22 -1.48 3.84
CA ILE A 4 4.01 -1.80 2.42
C ILE A 4 3.05 -0.75 1.88
N VAL A 5 3.51 0.03 0.91
CA VAL A 5 2.71 1.03 0.22
C VAL A 5 2.33 0.47 -1.13
N VAL A 6 1.03 0.47 -1.42
CA VAL A 6 0.52 0.09 -2.73
C VAL A 6 -0.03 1.32 -3.41
N THR A 7 0.48 1.58 -4.62
CA THR A 7 0.03 2.66 -5.48
C THR A 7 -0.56 2.10 -6.76
N SER A 8 -1.49 2.84 -7.34
CA SER A 8 -2.14 2.49 -8.61
C SER A 8 -2.31 3.77 -9.42
N ASP A 9 -2.06 3.68 -10.72
CA ASP A 9 -2.23 4.80 -11.66
C ASP A 9 -3.71 5.21 -11.80
N THR A 10 -4.62 4.34 -11.39
CA THR A 10 -6.08 4.56 -11.42
C THR A 10 -6.73 4.35 -10.06
N ALA A 11 -7.90 4.97 -9.88
CA ALA A 11 -8.70 4.79 -8.68
C ALA A 11 -9.19 3.32 -8.59
N LEU A 12 -8.85 2.65 -7.48
CA LEU A 12 -9.23 1.27 -7.23
C LEU A 12 -10.63 1.19 -6.61
N SER A 13 -11.44 0.24 -7.09
CA SER A 13 -12.71 -0.11 -6.45
C SER A 13 -12.47 -0.72 -5.05
N PRO A 14 -13.46 -0.67 -4.15
CA PRO A 14 -13.34 -1.30 -2.82
C PRO A 14 -12.99 -2.78 -2.88
N GLU A 15 -13.62 -3.53 -3.79
CA GLU A 15 -13.36 -4.95 -4.00
C GLU A 15 -11.91 -5.21 -4.44
N LYS A 16 -11.37 -4.36 -5.33
CA LYS A 16 -9.99 -4.51 -5.79
C LYS A 16 -8.97 -4.20 -4.70
N LYS A 17 -9.25 -3.21 -3.84
CA LYS A 17 -8.43 -2.92 -2.65
C LYS A 17 -8.37 -4.11 -1.71
N GLU A 18 -9.50 -4.77 -1.50
CA GLU A 18 -9.57 -5.97 -0.65
C GLU A 18 -8.82 -7.16 -1.27
N GLN A 19 -8.92 -7.37 -2.59
CA GLN A 19 -8.11 -8.39 -3.28
C GLN A 19 -6.61 -8.15 -3.11
N ILE A 20 -6.15 -6.92 -3.37
CA ILE A 20 -4.74 -6.54 -3.20
C ILE A 20 -4.27 -6.76 -1.75
N ARG A 21 -5.12 -6.43 -0.78
CA ARG A 21 -4.83 -6.65 0.65
C ARG A 21 -4.56 -8.12 0.93
N ARG A 22 -5.43 -9.01 0.45
CA ARG A 22 -5.29 -10.46 0.64
C ARG A 22 -4.05 -11.03 -0.03
N GLU A 23 -3.75 -10.58 -1.25
CA GLU A 23 -2.52 -10.99 -1.96
C GLU A 23 -1.26 -10.58 -1.19
N ILE A 24 -1.25 -9.37 -0.61
CA ILE A 24 -0.13 -8.92 0.21
C ILE A 24 -0.04 -9.69 1.52
N GLU A 25 -1.17 -10.03 2.15
CA GLU A 25 -1.18 -10.88 3.34
C GLU A 25 -0.65 -12.28 3.03
N LEU A 26 -1.09 -12.89 1.92
CA LEU A 26 -0.59 -14.19 1.44
C LEU A 26 0.92 -14.13 1.16
N ALA A 27 1.38 -13.05 0.54
CA ALA A 27 2.80 -12.84 0.24
C ALA A 27 3.68 -12.78 1.50
N ARG A 28 3.12 -12.49 2.68
CA ARG A 28 3.88 -12.58 3.94
C ARG A 28 4.21 -14.01 4.32
N GLU A 29 3.41 -14.97 3.86
CA GLU A 29 3.60 -16.40 4.12
C GLU A 29 4.37 -17.07 2.98
N THR A 30 4.06 -16.70 1.73
CA THR A 30 4.61 -17.36 0.52
C THR A 30 5.82 -16.65 -0.07
N GLY A 31 6.03 -15.38 0.29
CA GLY A 31 7.05 -14.51 -0.28
C GLY A 31 6.69 -13.90 -1.65
N ILE A 32 5.50 -14.17 -2.20
CA ILE A 32 5.09 -13.74 -3.55
C ILE A 32 3.67 -13.14 -3.50
N ALA A 33 3.52 -11.93 -4.05
CA ALA A 33 2.22 -11.30 -4.32
C ALA A 33 2.01 -11.19 -5.84
N VAL A 34 0.81 -11.54 -6.32
CA VAL A 34 0.44 -11.34 -7.74
C VAL A 34 -0.55 -10.21 -7.83
N LEU A 35 -0.15 -9.10 -8.46
CA LEU A 35 -0.95 -7.89 -8.59
C LEU A 35 -1.21 -7.56 -10.07
N ASP A 36 -2.32 -6.89 -10.34
CA ASP A 36 -2.68 -6.45 -11.69
C ASP A 36 -1.67 -5.46 -12.27
N ALA A 37 -1.58 -5.41 -13.59
CA ALA A 37 -0.80 -4.41 -14.30
C ALA A 37 -1.26 -2.99 -13.93
N GLY A 38 -0.30 -2.12 -13.61
CA GLY A 38 -0.55 -0.74 -13.16
C GLY A 38 -0.64 -0.57 -11.64
N VAL A 39 -0.57 -1.66 -10.87
CA VAL A 39 -0.37 -1.63 -9.42
C VAL A 39 1.13 -1.73 -9.11
N ARG A 40 1.64 -0.82 -8.29
CA ARG A 40 3.04 -0.80 -7.84
C ARG A 40 3.10 -0.94 -6.33
N THR A 41 4.09 -1.67 -5.86
CA THR A 41 4.32 -1.96 -4.44
C THR A 41 5.71 -1.51 -4.04
N ASP A 42 5.77 -0.69 -2.99
CA ASP A 42 7.01 -0.22 -2.38
C ASP A 42 7.06 -0.64 -0.92
N VAL A 43 8.24 -1.04 -0.44
CA VAL A 43 8.46 -1.39 0.97
C VAL A 43 9.32 -0.33 1.63
N ILE A 44 8.74 0.36 2.61
CA ILE A 44 9.43 1.38 3.38
C ILE A 44 9.85 0.78 4.73
N ASN A 45 11.16 0.63 4.91
CA ASN A 45 11.75 0.24 6.19
C ASN A 45 11.81 1.46 7.11
N VAL A 46 10.94 1.50 8.13
CA VAL A 46 10.91 2.60 9.09
C VAL A 46 11.64 2.24 10.38
N ASP A 47 12.66 3.04 10.68
CA ASP A 47 13.31 3.06 11.99
C ASP A 47 12.62 4.07 12.91
N LEU A 48 11.79 3.54 13.82
CA LEU A 48 10.99 4.33 14.77
C LEU A 48 11.85 5.12 15.77
N ARG A 49 13.15 4.84 15.88
CA ARG A 49 14.06 5.60 16.75
C ARG A 49 14.55 6.90 16.12
N LYS A 50 14.39 7.06 14.80
CA LYS A 50 14.89 8.22 14.04
C LYS A 50 13.80 8.98 13.29
N SER A 51 12.61 8.41 13.17
CA SER A 51 11.56 8.97 12.31
C SER A 51 10.39 9.53 13.12
N LEU A 52 10.23 10.85 13.10
CA LEU A 52 8.93 11.51 13.28
C LEU A 52 8.07 11.11 12.07
N ILE A 53 7.31 10.03 12.18
CA ILE A 53 6.41 9.62 11.10
C ILE A 53 5.18 10.55 11.12
N ASP A 54 5.14 11.53 10.23
CA ASP A 54 3.92 12.29 9.93
C ASP A 54 3.08 11.49 8.93
N VAL A 55 2.00 10.86 9.40
CA VAL A 55 1.12 10.05 8.56
C VAL A 55 0.06 10.96 7.94
N LYS A 56 0.30 11.41 6.71
CA LYS A 56 -0.66 12.21 5.93
C LYS A 56 -1.41 11.32 4.95
N ILE A 57 -2.71 11.15 5.17
CA ILE A 57 -3.58 10.41 4.25
C ILE A 57 -3.80 11.27 2.99
N LEU A 58 -3.15 10.92 1.89
CA LEU A 58 -3.41 11.51 0.58
C LEU A 58 -4.66 10.85 -0.01
N GLY A 59 -5.83 11.39 0.33
CA GLY A 59 -7.12 10.84 -0.13
C GLY A 59 -8.27 11.83 -0.27
N GLU A 60 -8.22 13.00 0.36
CA GLU A 60 -9.28 13.99 0.22
C GLU A 60 -8.82 15.17 -0.63
N LYS A 61 -9.10 15.07 -1.93
CA LYS A 61 -9.17 16.23 -2.81
C LYS A 61 -10.32 17.11 -2.29
N LYS A 62 -10.03 18.04 -1.37
CA LYS A 62 -10.97 19.12 -1.01
C LYS A 62 -11.34 19.84 -2.31
N ARG A 63 -12.55 19.59 -2.80
CA ARG A 63 -13.18 20.44 -3.80
C ARG A 63 -13.45 21.78 -3.12
N GLY A 64 -12.65 22.79 -3.48
CA GLY A 64 -13.06 24.18 -3.35
C GLY A 64 -14.05 24.54 -4.45
#